data_AF-A0A811NFK2-F1
#
_entry.id   AF-A0A811NFK2-F1
#
_cell.length_a   1.000
_cell.length_b   1.000
_cell.length_c   1.000
_cell.angle_alpha   90.00
_cell.angle_beta   90.00
_cell.angle_gamma   90.00
#
_symmetry.space_group_name_H-M   'P 1'
#
loop_
_entity.id
_entity.type
_entity.pdbx_description
1 polymer ?
#
loop_
_entity_poly.entity_id
_entity_poly.type
_entity_poly.pdbx_seq_one_letter_code
_entity_poly.pdbx_strand_id
1 'polypeptide(L)'
;MAGSAAASGGDEQGTTTAEYRRGGAAEQAELGGPSWTVQLGRRDSTTASLSTANTDLPSPASSLSTLLAAFARKGLSSTDMVALSGAHTVGQAQCQNYQARIYNDANINAAFAASLRAGCPAAGGGGASAPLDASTPNAFDNAYYGDLIAQQGLLHSDQELFNGGSTDGLIRSYAASSARFSSDFAAAMVKMGGIGVLTGSSGEVRRNCRRVN
;
A
#
# COMPACT_ATOMS: atom_id res chain seq x y z
N MET A 1 -15.38 0.36 21.03
CA MET A 1 -15.45 -0.86 21.85
C MET A 1 -14.42 -1.82 21.30
N ALA A 2 -13.38 -2.12 22.08
CA ALA A 2 -12.28 -2.97 21.66
C ALA A 2 -12.77 -4.42 21.55
N GLY A 3 -12.98 -4.88 20.33
CA GLY A 3 -13.23 -6.29 20.04
C GLY A 3 -11.90 -7.03 20.02
N SER A 4 -11.64 -7.80 21.07
CA SER A 4 -10.58 -8.80 21.08
C SER A 4 -10.89 -9.85 20.02
N ALA A 5 -10.22 -9.79 18.87
CA ALA A 5 -10.18 -10.91 17.94
C ALA A 5 -9.27 -11.98 18.55
N ALA A 6 -9.89 -12.88 19.32
CA ALA A 6 -9.25 -14.10 19.77
C ALA A 6 -8.85 -14.91 18.53
N ALA A 7 -7.55 -14.97 18.26
CA ALA A 7 -6.98 -16.00 17.40
C ALA A 7 -7.35 -17.35 18.01
N SER A 8 -8.19 -18.13 17.32
CA SER A 8 -8.47 -19.50 17.69
C SER A 8 -7.17 -20.29 17.67
N GLY A 9 -6.89 -20.98 18.78
CA GLY A 9 -5.64 -21.67 19.06
C GLY A 9 -5.29 -22.77 18.06
N GLY A 10 -4.53 -22.38 17.02
CA GLY A 10 -3.72 -23.27 16.21
C GLY A 10 -2.25 -23.14 16.63
N ASP A 11 -1.58 -24.28 16.71
CA ASP A 11 -0.19 -24.49 17.16
C ASP A 11 0.78 -23.34 16.77
N GLU A 12 1.07 -22.43 17.72
CA GLU A 12 1.96 -21.27 17.53
C GLU A 12 3.40 -21.67 17.18
N GLN A 13 3.76 -22.95 17.32
CA GLN A 13 5.12 -23.45 17.03
C GLN A 13 5.37 -23.81 15.56
N GLY A 14 4.36 -23.74 14.69
CA GLY A 14 4.46 -24.16 13.28
C GLY A 14 4.42 -23.05 12.22
N THR A 15 4.06 -21.82 12.59
CA THR A 15 3.80 -20.74 11.61
C THR A 15 4.98 -19.77 11.54
N THR A 16 5.43 -19.42 10.33
CA THR A 16 6.59 -18.53 10.16
C THR A 16 6.21 -17.06 10.32
N THR A 17 7.19 -16.18 10.55
CA THR A 17 6.95 -14.72 10.56
C THR A 17 6.37 -14.27 9.21
N ALA A 18 6.89 -14.83 8.11
CA ALA A 18 6.41 -14.58 6.76
C ALA A 18 4.95 -15.00 6.56
N GLU A 19 4.46 -15.98 7.30
CA GLU A 19 3.05 -16.41 7.29
C GLU A 19 2.18 -15.68 8.32
N TYR A 20 2.71 -15.25 9.46
CA TYR A 20 1.97 -14.52 10.49
C TYR A 20 1.56 -13.12 10.02
N ARG A 21 2.32 -12.51 9.08
CA ARG A 21 1.91 -11.28 8.39
C ARG A 21 0.65 -11.42 7.51
N ARG A 22 -0.09 -12.52 7.60
CA ARG A 22 -1.50 -12.69 7.18
C ARG A 22 -2.44 -11.59 7.71
N GLY A 23 -2.04 -10.84 8.75
CA GLY A 23 -2.81 -9.73 9.31
C GLY A 23 -3.30 -8.71 8.27
N GLY A 24 -2.51 -8.39 7.24
CA GLY A 24 -2.91 -7.40 6.24
C GLY A 24 -4.15 -7.78 5.43
N ALA A 25 -4.33 -9.07 5.10
CA ALA A 25 -5.51 -9.53 4.36
C ALA A 25 -6.77 -9.56 5.24
N ALA A 26 -6.62 -9.95 6.51
CA ALA A 26 -7.72 -9.99 7.46
C ALA A 26 -8.18 -8.59 7.88
N GLU A 27 -7.24 -7.67 8.10
CA GLU A 27 -7.51 -6.27 8.41
C GLU A 27 -8.21 -5.56 7.25
N GLN A 28 -7.76 -5.77 6.01
CA GLN A 28 -8.44 -5.22 4.84
C GLN A 28 -9.88 -5.74 4.72
N ALA A 29 -10.13 -7.02 5.01
CA ALA A 29 -11.48 -7.58 5.01
C ALA A 29 -12.38 -6.99 6.11
N GLU A 30 -11.84 -6.70 7.30
CA GLU A 30 -12.59 -6.03 8.38
C GLU A 30 -13.02 -4.60 8.01
N LEU A 31 -12.23 -3.94 7.16
CA LEU A 31 -12.52 -2.60 6.63
C LEU A 31 -13.39 -2.62 5.36
N GLY A 32 -13.91 -3.78 4.94
CA GLY A 32 -14.79 -3.91 3.77
C GLY A 32 -14.09 -4.33 2.46
N GLY A 33 -12.81 -4.66 2.53
CA GLY A 33 -11.99 -5.04 1.38
C GLY A 33 -12.24 -6.45 0.87
N PRO A 34 -11.68 -6.80 -0.31
CA PRO A 34 -11.86 -8.12 -0.89
C PRO A 34 -11.19 -9.21 -0.05
N SER A 35 -11.71 -10.43 -0.16
CA SER A 35 -11.05 -11.62 0.38
C SER A 35 -10.29 -12.34 -0.73
N TRP A 36 -9.15 -12.95 -0.39
CA TRP A 36 -8.43 -13.87 -1.27
C TRP A 36 -7.76 -14.98 -0.48
N THR A 37 -7.53 -16.12 -1.15
CA THR A 37 -6.80 -17.23 -0.54
C THR A 37 -5.31 -16.88 -0.46
N VAL A 38 -4.80 -16.76 0.77
CA VAL A 38 -3.37 -16.54 1.01
C VAL A 38 -2.62 -17.85 0.84
N GLN A 39 -1.62 -17.86 -0.06
CA GLN A 39 -0.71 -19.00 -0.20
C GLN A 39 0.16 -19.15 1.05
N LEU A 40 0.33 -20.38 1.53
CA LEU A 40 1.14 -20.73 2.71
C LEU A 40 2.40 -21.51 2.31
N GLY A 41 3.26 -21.82 3.28
CA GLY A 41 4.52 -22.56 3.11
C GLY A 41 5.76 -21.68 3.04
N ARG A 42 5.66 -20.38 3.34
CA ARG A 42 6.82 -19.47 3.32
C ARG A 42 7.67 -19.65 4.57
N ARG A 43 8.98 -19.50 4.41
CA ARG A 43 9.97 -19.58 5.49
C ARG A 43 10.69 -18.25 5.69
N ASP A 44 11.20 -18.05 6.90
CA ASP A 44 11.87 -16.82 7.29
C ASP A 44 13.32 -16.81 6.78
N SER A 45 13.78 -15.65 6.30
CA SER A 45 15.18 -15.44 5.91
C SER A 45 16.10 -15.51 7.12
N THR A 46 17.39 -15.72 6.91
CA THR A 46 18.43 -15.59 7.96
C THR A 46 19.24 -14.29 7.81
N THR A 47 18.92 -13.48 6.81
CA THR A 47 19.57 -12.21 6.51
C THR A 47 18.53 -11.12 6.23
N ALA A 48 18.96 -9.86 6.28
CA ALA A 48 18.21 -8.69 5.86
C ALA A 48 19.11 -7.81 4.97
N SER A 49 18.51 -7.06 4.05
CA SER A 49 19.25 -6.21 3.11
C SER A 49 18.72 -4.78 3.15
N LEU A 50 19.47 -3.89 3.81
CA LEU A 50 19.17 -2.45 3.84
C LEU A 50 19.32 -1.82 2.46
N SER A 51 20.34 -2.20 1.70
CA SER A 51 20.56 -1.68 0.35
C SER A 51 19.40 -2.03 -0.57
N THR A 52 18.93 -3.28 -0.55
CA THR A 52 17.76 -3.71 -1.34
C THR A 52 16.49 -2.97 -0.92
N ALA A 53 16.27 -2.75 0.38
CA ALA A 53 15.13 -1.96 0.85
C ALA A 53 15.16 -0.53 0.29
N ASN A 54 16.33 0.11 0.31
CA ASN A 54 16.51 1.48 -0.20
C ASN A 54 16.39 1.59 -1.73
N THR A 55 16.65 0.52 -2.49
CA THR A 55 16.55 0.55 -3.96
C THR A 55 15.21 0.08 -4.50
N ASP A 56 14.52 -0.80 -3.77
CA ASP A 56 13.35 -1.51 -4.28
C ASP A 56 12.03 -0.93 -3.78
N LEU A 57 12.03 -0.18 -2.66
CA LEU A 57 10.84 0.49 -2.17
C LEU A 57 10.67 1.85 -2.87
N PRO A 58 9.53 2.08 -3.56
CA PRO A 58 9.28 3.36 -4.21
C PRO A 58 9.08 4.48 -3.19
N SER A 59 9.59 5.66 -3.52
CA SER A 59 9.41 6.89 -2.74
C SER A 59 8.01 7.48 -2.96
N PRO A 60 7.40 8.16 -1.97
CA PRO A 60 6.17 8.94 -2.17
C PRO A 60 6.33 10.07 -3.20
N ALA A 61 7.57 10.44 -3.55
CA ALA A 61 7.91 11.42 -4.59
C ALA A 61 8.25 10.80 -5.95
N SER A 62 7.96 9.51 -6.17
CA SER A 62 8.28 8.82 -7.42
C SER A 62 7.38 9.24 -8.58
N SER A 63 7.96 9.44 -9.77
CA SER A 63 7.20 9.60 -11.01
C SER A 63 6.48 8.29 -11.41
N LEU A 64 5.48 8.39 -12.30
CA LEU A 64 4.81 7.21 -12.86
C LEU A 64 5.80 6.20 -13.49
N SER A 65 6.79 6.68 -14.24
CA SER A 65 7.79 5.83 -14.89
C SER A 65 8.64 5.05 -13.88
N THR A 66 8.99 5.70 -12.76
CA THR A 66 9.72 5.09 -11.65
C THR A 66 8.90 4.00 -10.97
N LEU A 67 7.62 4.25 -10.73
CA LEU A 67 6.68 3.28 -10.14
C LEU A 67 6.52 2.05 -11.05
N LEU A 68 6.25 2.27 -12.34
CA LEU A 68 6.12 1.18 -13.32
C LEU A 68 7.39 0.33 -13.37
N ALA A 69 8.57 0.96 -13.42
CA ALA A 69 9.83 0.24 -13.43
C ALA A 69 10.08 -0.54 -12.12
N ALA A 70 9.74 0.04 -10.97
CA ALA A 70 9.93 -0.62 -9.67
C ALA A 70 9.06 -1.88 -9.53
N PHE A 71 7.78 -1.80 -9.90
CA PHE A 71 6.88 -2.94 -9.88
C PHE A 71 7.24 -3.99 -10.94
N ALA A 72 7.63 -3.57 -12.15
CA ALA A 72 8.08 -4.47 -13.20
C ALA A 72 9.31 -5.29 -12.78
N ARG A 73 10.27 -4.71 -12.05
CA ARG A 73 11.42 -5.44 -11.47
C ARG A 73 11.01 -6.55 -10.50
N LYS A 74 9.79 -6.47 -9.95
CA LYS A 74 9.18 -7.49 -9.08
C LYS A 74 8.24 -8.43 -9.81
N GLY A 75 8.18 -8.36 -11.14
CA GLY A 75 7.29 -9.17 -11.96
C GLY A 75 5.81 -8.75 -11.87
N LEU A 76 5.54 -7.54 -11.40
CA LEU A 76 4.19 -6.98 -11.30
C LEU A 76 3.90 -6.09 -12.51
N SER A 77 2.72 -6.25 -13.11
CA SER A 77 2.27 -5.46 -14.26
C SER A 77 1.87 -4.04 -13.85
N SER A 78 1.62 -3.17 -14.83
CA SER A 78 1.04 -1.84 -14.58
C SER A 78 -0.34 -1.94 -13.90
N THR A 79 -1.16 -2.93 -14.25
CA THR A 79 -2.44 -3.19 -13.58
C THR A 79 -2.24 -3.58 -12.12
N ASP A 80 -1.27 -4.46 -11.84
CA ASP A 80 -0.95 -4.86 -10.46
C ASP A 80 -0.46 -3.67 -9.64
N MET A 81 0.38 -2.81 -10.22
CA MET A 81 0.86 -1.58 -9.58
C MET A 81 -0.29 -0.66 -9.21
N VAL A 82 -1.15 -0.32 -10.18
CA VAL A 82 -2.28 0.59 -9.93
C VAL A 82 -3.26 0.00 -8.92
N ALA A 83 -3.54 -1.31 -9.00
CA ALA A 83 -4.39 -1.98 -8.02
C ALA A 83 -3.79 -1.89 -6.62
N LEU A 84 -2.50 -2.24 -6.45
CA LEU A 84 -1.82 -2.23 -5.16
C LEU A 84 -1.68 -0.82 -4.57
N SER A 85 -1.54 0.22 -5.39
CA SER A 85 -1.62 1.62 -4.95
C SER A 85 -2.97 1.95 -4.31
N GLY A 86 -4.05 1.27 -4.73
CA GLY A 86 -5.36 1.35 -4.08
C GLY A 86 -5.38 0.93 -2.62
N ALA A 87 -4.34 0.29 -2.09
CA ALA A 87 -4.20 0.07 -0.64
C ALA A 87 -4.18 1.39 0.16
N HIS A 88 -3.86 2.52 -0.48
CA HIS A 88 -3.95 3.86 0.10
C HIS A 88 -5.38 4.36 0.33
N THR A 89 -6.42 3.57 0.01
CA THR A 89 -7.81 3.86 0.45
C THR A 89 -7.96 3.86 1.98
N VAL A 90 -7.02 3.25 2.71
CA VAL A 90 -6.97 3.26 4.19
C VAL A 90 -5.60 3.70 4.70
N GLY A 91 -5.59 4.26 5.92
CA GLY A 91 -4.38 4.63 6.62
C GLY A 91 -3.99 6.10 6.47
N GLN A 92 -2.79 6.44 6.91
CA GLN A 92 -2.32 7.82 7.02
C GLN A 92 -0.87 7.97 6.56
N ALA A 93 -0.52 9.15 6.05
CA ALA A 93 0.86 9.54 5.78
C ALA A 93 1.27 10.69 6.69
N GLN A 94 2.53 10.69 7.11
CA GLN A 94 3.13 11.79 7.85
C GLN A 94 3.38 12.99 6.93
N CYS A 95 3.24 14.21 7.46
CA CYS A 95 3.48 15.48 6.76
C CYS A 95 4.73 15.47 5.87
N GLN A 96 5.87 14.97 6.36
CA GLN A 96 7.13 14.92 5.60
C GLN A 96 7.04 14.18 4.25
N ASN A 97 6.07 13.28 4.08
CA ASN A 97 5.89 12.49 2.86
C ASN A 97 5.00 13.18 1.81
N TYR A 98 4.22 14.20 2.18
CA TYR A 98 3.34 14.92 1.25
C TYR A 98 3.55 16.45 1.23
N GLN A 99 4.38 16.98 2.14
CA GLN A 99 4.65 18.41 2.27
C GLN A 99 5.12 19.03 0.95
N ALA A 100 6.09 18.39 0.28
CA ALA A 100 6.61 18.88 -0.99
C ALA A 100 5.51 19.04 -2.03
N ARG A 101 4.60 18.07 -2.13
CA ARG A 101 3.47 18.10 -3.06
C ARG A 101 2.50 19.24 -2.76
N ILE A 102 2.04 19.37 -1.51
CA ILE A 102 1.03 20.38 -1.17
C ILE A 102 1.56 21.81 -1.33
N TYR A 103 2.86 22.03 -1.44
CA TYR A 103 3.45 23.36 -1.67
C TYR A 103 3.95 23.59 -3.10
N ASN A 104 4.42 22.55 -3.81
CA ASN A 104 5.15 22.73 -5.07
C ASN A 104 4.47 22.13 -6.30
N ASP A 105 3.58 21.14 -6.15
CA ASP A 105 2.96 20.47 -7.29
C ASP A 105 1.82 21.31 -7.88
N ALA A 106 1.70 21.30 -9.20
CA ALA A 106 0.61 21.98 -9.92
C ALA A 106 -0.62 21.09 -10.16
N ASN A 107 -0.47 19.77 -10.04
CA ASN A 107 -1.52 18.77 -10.28
C ASN A 107 -2.29 18.40 -8.98
N ILE A 108 -2.51 19.37 -8.10
CA ILE A 108 -3.26 19.19 -6.86
C ILE A 108 -4.42 20.17 -6.80
N ASN A 109 -5.58 19.70 -6.36
CA ASN A 109 -6.71 20.58 -6.09
C ASN A 109 -6.32 21.65 -5.06
N ALA A 110 -6.46 22.93 -5.42
CA ALA A 110 -5.97 24.04 -4.60
C ALA A 110 -6.63 24.12 -3.21
N ALA A 111 -7.93 23.78 -3.11
CA ALA A 111 -8.64 23.77 -1.83
C ALA A 111 -8.19 22.61 -0.94
N PHE A 112 -7.94 21.44 -1.53
CA PHE A 112 -7.37 20.29 -0.82
C PHE A 112 -5.94 20.57 -0.34
N ALA A 113 -5.10 21.17 -1.19
CA ALA A 113 -3.76 21.61 -0.77
C ALA A 113 -3.84 22.57 0.42
N ALA A 114 -4.73 23.57 0.34
CA ALA A 114 -4.91 24.56 1.40
C ALA A 114 -5.38 23.94 2.73
N SER A 115 -6.28 22.94 2.71
CA SER A 115 -6.74 22.28 3.92
C SER A 115 -5.62 21.50 4.63
N LEU A 116 -4.72 20.88 3.87
CA LEU A 116 -3.58 20.11 4.41
C LEU A 116 -2.49 21.01 5.01
N ARG A 117 -2.25 22.20 4.44
CA ARG A 117 -1.21 23.14 4.91
C ARG A 117 -1.43 23.63 6.34
N ALA A 118 -2.67 23.61 6.84
CA ALA A 118 -2.96 23.96 8.23
C ALA A 118 -2.32 22.98 9.23
N GLY A 119 -2.26 21.69 8.88
CA GLY A 119 -1.63 20.65 9.70
C GLY A 119 -0.19 20.34 9.31
N CYS A 120 0.27 20.79 8.15
CA CYS A 120 1.61 20.52 7.62
C CYS A 120 2.26 21.83 7.11
N PRO A 121 2.81 22.67 8.01
CA PRO A 121 3.42 23.96 7.66
C PRO A 121 4.67 23.78 6.78
N ALA A 122 5.01 24.78 5.95
CA ALA A 122 6.19 24.75 5.07
C ALA A 122 7.53 24.77 5.83
N ALA A 123 7.54 25.36 7.03
CA ALA A 123 8.72 25.52 7.86
C ALA A 123 8.41 25.10 9.30
N GLY A 124 9.43 24.61 10.00
CA GLY A 124 9.28 23.91 11.27
C GLY A 124 9.30 22.40 11.05
N GLY A 125 10.13 21.68 11.80
CA GLY A 125 10.17 20.23 11.71
C GLY A 125 8.87 19.63 12.24
N GLY A 126 8.25 18.75 11.44
CA GLY A 126 7.04 18.02 11.82
C GLY A 126 5.76 18.55 11.18
N GLY A 127 4.64 17.96 11.59
CA GLY A 127 3.30 18.23 11.08
C GLY A 127 2.39 17.04 11.40
N ALA A 128 1.08 17.28 11.35
CA ALA A 128 0.09 16.23 11.55
C ALA A 128 0.18 15.18 10.43
N SER A 129 -0.18 13.95 10.75
CA SER A 129 -0.50 12.96 9.72
C SER A 129 -1.82 13.34 9.05
N ALA A 130 -1.96 13.00 7.78
CA ALA A 130 -3.20 13.14 7.02
C ALA A 130 -3.64 11.77 6.49
N PRO A 131 -4.95 11.53 6.33
CA PRO A 131 -5.42 10.30 5.73
C PRO A 131 -5.02 10.22 4.25
N LEU A 132 -4.65 9.02 3.80
CA LEU A 132 -4.29 8.77 2.40
C LEU A 132 -5.51 8.87 1.46
N ASP A 133 -6.70 8.56 1.99
CA ASP A 133 -8.01 8.72 1.37
C ASP A 133 -8.78 9.83 2.09
N ALA A 134 -9.08 10.92 1.36
CA ALA A 134 -9.75 12.08 1.94
C ALA A 134 -11.26 11.85 2.10
N SER A 135 -11.81 10.89 1.35
CA SER A 135 -13.24 10.61 1.25
C SER A 135 -13.71 9.59 2.29
N THR A 136 -13.00 8.46 2.43
CA THR A 136 -13.39 7.33 3.30
C THR A 136 -12.19 6.73 4.05
N PRO A 137 -11.50 7.49 4.92
CA PRO A 137 -10.19 7.14 5.49
C PRO A 137 -10.09 5.82 6.29
N ASN A 138 -11.23 5.23 6.65
CA ASN A 138 -11.33 4.01 7.45
C ASN A 138 -12.15 2.91 6.76
N ALA A 139 -12.38 3.01 5.45
CA ALA A 139 -13.05 1.97 4.67
C ALA A 139 -12.15 1.55 3.52
N PHE A 140 -12.04 0.24 3.31
CA PHE A 140 -11.38 -0.28 2.12
C PHE A 140 -12.37 -0.30 0.97
N ASP A 141 -12.36 0.75 0.15
CA ASP A 141 -13.22 0.90 -1.00
C ASP A 141 -12.47 1.50 -2.21
N ASN A 142 -13.19 2.01 -3.21
CA ASN A 142 -12.59 2.58 -4.41
C ASN A 142 -12.59 4.12 -4.41
N ALA A 143 -12.85 4.78 -3.28
CA ALA A 143 -12.88 6.24 -3.16
C ALA A 143 -11.51 6.86 -3.45
N TYR A 144 -10.41 6.19 -3.06
CA TYR A 144 -9.04 6.51 -3.48
C TYR A 144 -8.94 6.91 -4.97
N TYR A 145 -9.55 6.14 -5.88
CA TYR A 145 -9.49 6.44 -7.31
C TYR A 145 -10.34 7.65 -7.71
N GLY A 146 -11.44 7.89 -7.00
CA GLY A 146 -12.25 9.11 -7.11
C GLY A 146 -11.45 10.35 -6.69
N ASP A 147 -10.71 10.25 -5.58
CA ASP A 147 -9.82 11.31 -5.09
C ASP A 147 -8.75 11.64 -6.14
N LEU A 148 -8.13 10.65 -6.79
CA LEU A 148 -7.15 10.91 -7.86
C LEU A 148 -7.74 11.69 -9.04
N ILE A 149 -8.97 11.35 -9.44
CA ILE A 149 -9.70 12.07 -10.51
C ILE A 149 -10.00 13.51 -10.09
N ALA A 150 -10.30 13.74 -8.81
CA ALA A 150 -10.53 15.05 -8.24
C ALA A 150 -9.25 15.85 -7.94
N GLN A 151 -8.07 15.31 -8.28
CA GLN A 151 -6.74 15.85 -7.94
C GLN A 151 -6.48 15.94 -6.43
N GLN A 152 -7.06 15.01 -5.67
CA GLN A 152 -7.00 14.90 -4.22
C GLN A 152 -6.19 13.69 -3.72
N GLY A 153 -5.43 13.00 -4.58
CA GLY A 153 -4.45 12.02 -4.08
C GLY A 153 -3.49 12.68 -3.09
N LEU A 154 -3.08 12.05 -2.00
CA LEU A 154 -2.27 12.73 -0.99
C LEU A 154 -0.80 12.86 -1.42
N LEU A 155 -0.19 11.75 -1.82
CA LEU A 155 1.22 11.69 -2.20
C LEU A 155 1.43 12.08 -3.67
N HIS A 156 2.64 12.51 -4.01
CA HIS A 156 3.00 12.76 -5.41
C HIS A 156 2.86 11.50 -6.26
N SER A 157 3.37 10.37 -5.76
CA SER A 157 3.25 9.07 -6.41
C SER A 157 1.80 8.63 -6.65
N ASP A 158 0.85 9.06 -5.80
CA ASP A 158 -0.57 8.75 -5.99
C ASP A 158 -1.13 9.53 -7.19
N GLN A 159 -0.87 10.84 -7.22
CA GLN A 159 -1.42 11.69 -8.26
C GLN A 159 -0.79 11.42 -9.63
N GLU A 160 0.46 10.94 -9.67
CA GLU A 160 1.13 10.50 -10.90
C GLU A 160 0.40 9.34 -11.61
N LEU A 161 -0.48 8.60 -10.92
CA LEU A 161 -1.30 7.56 -11.54
C LEU A 161 -2.44 8.14 -12.40
N PHE A 162 -2.82 9.40 -12.19
CA PHE A 162 -3.84 10.11 -12.95
C PHE A 162 -3.37 11.53 -13.30
N ASN A 163 -2.55 11.61 -14.35
CA ASN A 163 -1.87 12.83 -14.77
C ASN A 163 -1.72 12.91 -16.32
N GLY A 164 -2.71 12.38 -17.07
CA GLY A 164 -2.67 12.33 -18.53
C GLY A 164 -1.81 11.17 -19.08
N GLY A 165 -1.58 10.15 -18.27
CA GLY A 165 -0.66 9.05 -18.54
C GLY A 165 -1.33 7.75 -18.99
N SER A 166 -0.54 6.69 -19.12
CA SER A 166 -1.00 5.37 -19.55
C SER A 166 -1.93 4.67 -18.55
N THR A 167 -1.98 5.13 -17.30
CA THR A 167 -2.79 4.55 -16.22
C THR A 167 -4.17 5.19 -16.07
N ASP A 168 -4.41 6.35 -16.67
CA ASP A 168 -5.65 7.12 -16.50
C ASP A 168 -6.92 6.33 -16.82
N GLY A 169 -6.90 5.52 -17.89
CA GLY A 169 -8.03 4.67 -18.27
C GLY A 169 -8.36 3.61 -17.21
N LEU A 170 -7.33 3.07 -16.56
CA LEU A 170 -7.48 2.07 -15.50
C LEU A 170 -8.04 2.71 -14.23
N ILE A 171 -7.53 3.89 -13.84
CA ILE A 171 -8.05 4.67 -12.70
C ILE A 171 -9.54 4.95 -12.85
N ARG A 172 -9.97 5.44 -14.02
CA ARG A 172 -11.40 5.68 -14.29
C ARG A 172 -12.24 4.41 -14.17
N SER A 173 -11.70 3.28 -14.62
CA SER A 173 -12.41 2.00 -14.52
C SER A 173 -12.56 1.53 -13.08
N TYR A 174 -11.55 1.70 -12.23
CA TYR A 174 -11.64 1.38 -10.81
C TYR A 174 -12.56 2.35 -10.05
N ALA A 175 -12.50 3.65 -10.33
CA ALA A 175 -13.44 4.63 -9.78
C ALA A 175 -14.90 4.30 -10.13
N ALA A 176 -15.15 3.81 -11.36
CA ALA A 176 -16.49 3.42 -11.81
C ALA A 176 -16.96 2.04 -11.31
N SER A 177 -16.04 1.18 -10.83
CA SER A 177 -16.37 -0.20 -10.45
C SER A 177 -15.52 -0.69 -9.29
N SER A 178 -16.10 -0.61 -8.08
CA SER A 178 -15.55 -1.24 -6.86
C SER A 178 -15.28 -2.73 -7.06
N ALA A 179 -16.17 -3.46 -7.73
CA ALA A 179 -15.98 -4.90 -7.98
C ALA A 179 -14.72 -5.19 -8.81
N ARG A 180 -14.45 -4.37 -9.84
CA ARG A 180 -13.26 -4.53 -10.67
C ARG A 180 -11.99 -4.22 -9.89
N PHE A 181 -11.98 -3.12 -9.12
CA PHE A 181 -10.86 -2.82 -8.22
C PHE A 181 -10.59 -3.98 -7.25
N SER A 182 -11.63 -4.43 -6.53
CA SER A 182 -11.54 -5.51 -5.55
C SER A 182 -10.98 -6.81 -6.13
N SER A 183 -11.42 -7.18 -7.35
CA SER A 183 -10.91 -8.35 -8.06
C SER A 183 -9.43 -8.22 -8.43
N ASP A 184 -9.05 -7.10 -9.06
CA ASP A 184 -7.67 -6.89 -9.50
C ASP A 184 -6.72 -6.71 -8.30
N PHE A 185 -7.19 -6.09 -7.21
CA PHE A 185 -6.46 -5.98 -5.94
C PHE A 185 -6.16 -7.34 -5.33
N ALA A 186 -7.17 -8.20 -5.20
CA ALA A 186 -7.00 -9.56 -4.70
C ALA A 186 -5.99 -10.36 -5.53
N ALA A 187 -6.09 -10.27 -6.86
CA ALA A 187 -5.15 -10.93 -7.77
C ALA A 187 -3.71 -10.40 -7.61
N ALA A 188 -3.55 -9.08 -7.50
CA ALA A 188 -2.25 -8.44 -7.30
C ALA A 188 -1.63 -8.79 -5.95
N MET A 189 -2.43 -8.87 -4.87
CA MET A 189 -1.98 -9.30 -3.54
C MET A 189 -1.47 -10.75 -3.55
N VAL A 190 -2.15 -11.65 -4.27
CA VAL A 190 -1.68 -13.04 -4.45
C VAL A 190 -0.34 -13.08 -5.18
N LYS A 191 -0.18 -12.33 -6.27
CA LYS A 191 1.09 -12.23 -7.00
C LYS A 191 2.20 -11.64 -6.13
N MET A 192 1.94 -10.56 -5.42
CA MET A 192 2.89 -9.90 -4.53
C MET A 192 3.36 -10.86 -3.42
N GLY A 193 2.45 -11.66 -2.86
CA GLY A 193 2.78 -12.70 -1.89
C GLY A 193 3.70 -13.79 -2.44
N GLY A 194 3.80 -13.96 -3.77
CA GLY A 194 4.68 -14.96 -4.40
C GLY A 194 6.12 -14.50 -4.64
N ILE A 195 6.45 -13.23 -4.36
CA ILE A 195 7.76 -12.66 -4.70
C ILE A 195 8.85 -13.21 -3.76
N GLY A 196 9.90 -13.81 -4.34
CA GLY A 196 11.15 -14.10 -3.64
C GLY A 196 11.02 -15.01 -2.41
N VAL A 197 10.04 -15.91 -2.41
CA VAL A 197 9.71 -16.74 -1.24
C VAL A 197 10.73 -17.86 -1.00
N LEU A 198 11.02 -18.13 0.27
CA LEU A 198 11.75 -19.32 0.71
C LEU A 198 10.76 -20.43 1.07
N THR A 199 11.00 -21.65 0.59
CA THR A 199 10.13 -22.82 0.81
C THR A 199 10.95 -24.07 1.10
N GLY A 200 10.27 -25.17 1.46
CA GLY A 200 10.92 -26.46 1.73
C GLY A 200 11.87 -26.40 2.92
N SER A 201 13.14 -26.73 2.72
CA SER A 201 14.19 -26.64 3.74
C SER A 201 14.99 -25.34 3.70
N SER A 202 14.64 -24.38 2.83
CA SER A 202 15.35 -23.09 2.71
C SER A 202 14.86 -22.11 3.78
N GLY A 203 15.78 -21.53 4.55
CA GLY A 203 15.43 -20.64 5.67
C GLY A 203 14.89 -21.37 6.89
N GLU A 204 14.23 -20.65 7.79
CA GLU A 204 13.85 -21.16 9.10
C GLU A 204 12.41 -20.81 9.51
N VAL A 205 11.94 -21.42 10.61
CA VAL A 205 10.74 -20.97 11.33
C VAL A 205 11.26 -20.26 12.57
N ARG A 206 11.19 -18.93 12.61
CA ARG A 206 11.73 -18.17 13.75
C ARG A 206 10.85 -18.31 14.96
N ARG A 207 11.47 -18.57 16.12
CA ARG A 207 10.78 -18.48 17.43
C ARG A 207 10.58 -17.04 17.90
N ASN A 208 11.37 -16.12 17.37
CA ASN A 208 11.27 -14.70 17.63
C ASN A 208 11.54 -13.92 16.34
N CYS A 209 10.54 -13.24 15.81
CA CYS A 209 10.59 -12.55 14.52
C CYS A 209 11.75 -11.53 14.39
N ARG A 210 12.26 -11.02 15.52
CA ARG A 210 13.31 -9.98 15.56
C ARG A 210 14.74 -10.51 15.47
N ARG A 211 14.95 -11.83 15.53
CA ARG A 211 16.30 -12.45 15.47
C ARG A 211 16.27 -13.79 14.76
N VAL A 212 17.42 -14.18 14.22
CA VAL A 212 17.66 -15.56 13.73
C VAL A 212 17.69 -16.52 14.92
N ASN A 213 17.31 -17.79 14.71
CA ASN A 213 17.34 -18.79 15.78
C ASN A 213 18.73 -19.09 16.32
#